data_AF-X6MLL0-F1
#
_entry.id   AF-X6MLL0-F1
#
_cell.length_a   1.000
_cell.length_b   1.000
_cell.length_c   1.000
_cell.angle_alpha   90.00
_cell.angle_beta   90.00
_cell.angle_gamma   90.00
#
_symmetry.space_group_name_H-M   'P 1'
#
loop_
_entity.id
_entity.type
_entity.pdbx_description
1 polymer ?
#
loop_
_entity_poly.entity_id
_entity_poly.type
_entity_poly.pdbx_seq_one_letter_code
_entity_poly.pdbx_strand_id
1 'polypeptide(L)' 'MFWNKDDVEYFKPLELWTKGGKTGKIEEPLGEKGFMKCFFNDIVEQNDTVCLSLYKRVFPIADPAVFGPPQKK' A
#
# COMPACT_ATOMS: atom_id res chain seq x y z
N MET A 1 5.15 -8.57 -4.92
CA MET A 1 4.56 -7.30 -4.44
C MET A 1 5.56 -6.17 -4.62
N PHE A 2 6.81 -6.34 -4.18
CA PHE A 2 7.92 -5.40 -4.39
C PHE A 2 8.98 -5.97 -5.32
N TRP A 3 9.94 -5.14 -5.73
CA TRP A 3 11.10 -5.54 -6.52
C TRP A 3 12.42 -5.44 -5.75
N ASN A 4 12.57 -4.43 -4.88
CA ASN A 4 13.77 -4.23 -4.07
C ASN A 4 13.52 -4.53 -2.60
N LYS A 5 14.59 -4.87 -1.88
CA LYS A 5 14.58 -5.03 -0.42
C LYS A 5 14.17 -3.75 0.31
N ASP A 6 14.68 -2.60 -0.12
CA ASP A 6 14.45 -1.31 0.54
C ASP A 6 12.98 -0.92 0.54
N ASP A 7 12.25 -1.27 -0.53
CA ASP A 7 10.81 -1.03 -0.63
C ASP A 7 10.05 -1.83 0.44
N VAL A 8 10.41 -3.11 0.62
CA VAL A 8 9.79 -3.98 1.65
C VAL A 8 10.01 -3.41 3.05
N GLU A 9 11.22 -2.90 3.32
CA GLU A 9 11.57 -2.35 4.63
C GLU A 9 10.88 -1.02 4.90
N TYR A 10 10.76 -0.17 3.88
CA TYR A 10 10.02 1.09 3.94
C TYR A 10 8.53 0.87 4.23
N PHE A 11 7.90 -0.11 3.57
CA PHE A 11 6.48 -0.43 3.73
C PHE A 11 6.18 -1.43 4.86
N LYS A 12 7.19 -1.88 5.60
CA LYS A 12 7.06 -2.82 6.72
C LYS A 12 6.02 -2.44 7.79
N PRO A 13 5.85 -1.17 8.21
CA PRO A 13 4.88 -0.83 9.26
C PRO A 13 3.43 -0.83 8.78
N LEU A 14 3.17 -1.05 7.49
CA LEU A 14 1.82 -1.09 6.95
C LEU A 14 1.15 -2.44 7.19
N GLU A 15 -0.17 -2.38 7.37
CA GLU A 15 -1.01 -3.58 7.44
C GLU A 15 -1.30 -4.14 6.04
N LEU A 16 -1.12 -5.46 5.92
CA LEU A 16 -1.50 -6.23 4.75
C LEU A 16 -2.89 -6.82 4.94
N TRP A 17 -3.58 -7.03 3.83
CA TRP A 17 -4.84 -7.76 3.82
C TRP A 17 -4.90 -8.68 2.60
N THR A 18 -5.75 -9.69 2.65
CA THR A 18 -5.97 -10.62 1.54
C THR A 18 -7.39 -10.46 1.02
N LYS A 19 -7.61 -10.82 -0.26
CA LYS A 19 -8.97 -10.88 -0.81
C LYS A 19 -9.91 -11.82 -0.02
N GLY A 20 -9.35 -12.84 0.63
CA GLY A 20 -10.07 -13.73 1.55
C GLY A 20 -10.38 -13.15 2.93
N GLY A 21 -10.16 -11.85 3.17
CA GLY A 21 -10.52 -11.17 4.43
C GLY A 21 -9.53 -11.34 5.58
N LYS A 22 -8.37 -11.97 5.33
CA LYS A 22 -7.30 -12.14 6.34
C LYS A 22 -6.44 -10.89 6.42
N THR A 23 -5.99 -10.54 7.61
CA THR A 23 -5.10 -9.39 7.87
C THR A 23 -3.73 -9.86 8.34
N GLY A 24 -2.70 -9.08 8.07
CA GLY A 24 -1.33 -9.45 8.39
C GLY A 24 -0.35 -8.29 8.37
N LYS A 25 0.91 -8.59 8.67
CA LYS A 25 2.00 -7.62 8.69
C LYS A 25 3.27 -8.21 8.08
N ILE A 26 4.13 -7.35 7.58
CA ILE A 26 5.46 -7.73 7.10
C ILE A 26 6.38 -7.91 8.33
N GLU A 27 7.08 -9.05 8.39
CA GLU A 27 8.03 -9.35 9.46
C GLU A 27 9.45 -8.96 9.04
N GLU A 28 9.91 -9.42 7.88
CA GLU A 28 11.25 -9.16 7.37
C GLU A 28 11.33 -9.33 5.84
N PRO A 29 12.21 -8.60 5.14
CA PRO A 29 12.52 -8.87 3.74
C PRO A 29 13.34 -10.15 3.58
N LEU A 30 13.08 -10.90 2.50
CA LEU A 30 13.80 -12.13 2.15
C LEU A 30 14.66 -11.89 0.91
N GLY A 31 15.98 -11.89 1.08
CA GLY A 31 16.93 -11.67 -0.01
C GLY A 31 16.86 -10.26 -0.62
N GLU A 32 17.27 -10.14 -1.88
CA GLU A 32 17.42 -8.83 -2.56
C GLU A 32 16.22 -8.46 -3.46
N LYS A 33 15.44 -9.45 -3.93
CA LYS A 33 14.44 -9.29 -4.99
C LYS A 33 13.03 -8.87 -4.49
N GLY A 34 12.95 -8.17 -3.36
CA GLY A 34 11.68 -7.69 -2.82
C GLY A 34 10.71 -8.79 -2.38
N PHE A 35 11.22 -10.01 -2.12
CA PHE A 35 10.46 -11.03 -1.40
C PHE A 35 10.37 -10.65 0.07
N MET A 36 9.33 -11.13 0.73
CA MET A 36 9.02 -10.76 2.11
C MET A 36 8.43 -11.94 2.87
N LYS A 37 8.75 -12.00 4.16
CA LYS A 37 8.10 -12.89 5.12
C LYS A 37 7.01 -12.09 5.83
N CYS A 38 5.83 -12.66 5.91
CA CYS A 38 4.66 -12.00 6.50
C CYS A 38 3.98 -12.93 7.49
N PHE A 39 3.36 -12.33 8.50
CA PHE A 39 2.52 -13.03 9.46
C PHE A 39 1.07 -12.61 9.26
N PHE A 40 0.16 -13.57 9.19
CA PHE A 40 -1.28 -13.36 9.04
C PHE A 40 -2.03 -13.91 10.25
N ASN A 41 -3.23 -13.40 10.48
CA ASN A 41 -4.13 -13.88 11.54
C ASN A 41 -4.62 -15.32 11.34
N ASP A 42 -4.67 -15.80 10.10
CA ASP A 42 -5.10 -17.15 9.74
C ASP A 42 -4.27 -17.69 8.54
N ILE A 43 -4.43 -18.97 8.23
CA ILE A 43 -3.72 -19.67 7.15
C ILE A 43 -4.13 -19.07 5.80
N VAL A 44 -3.16 -18.55 5.07
CA VAL A 44 -3.37 -18.02 3.71
C VAL A 44 -3.45 -19.18 2.72
N GLU A 45 -4.47 -19.19 1.87
CA GLU A 45 -4.62 -20.21 0.83
C GLU A 45 -3.76 -19.89 -0.40
N GLN A 46 -3.41 -20.89 -1.22
CA GLN A 46 -2.58 -20.64 -2.42
C GLN A 46 -3.27 -19.79 -3.50
N ASN A 47 -4.61 -19.74 -3.51
CA ASN A 47 -5.42 -18.90 -4.39
C ASN A 47 -5.56 -17.46 -3.85
N ASP A 48 -5.16 -17.20 -2.60
CA ASP A 48 -5.32 -15.88 -1.99
C ASP A 48 -4.34 -14.88 -2.62
N THR A 49 -4.82 -13.66 -2.83
CA THR A 49 -3.99 -12.54 -3.26
C THR A 49 -3.77 -11.61 -2.07
N VAL A 50 -2.51 -11.38 -1.72
CA VAL A 50 -2.11 -10.38 -0.71
C VAL A 50 -2.13 -8.99 -1.35
N CYS A 51 -2.71 -8.04 -0.63
CA CYS A 51 -2.91 -6.66 -1.02
C CYS A 51 -2.41 -5.71 0.07
N LEU A 52 -2.07 -4.50 -0.33
CA LEU A 52 -1.59 -3.42 0.53
C LEU A 52 -2.23 -2.11 0.06
N SER A 53 -2.82 -1.36 0.99
CA SER A 53 -3.55 -0.13 0.67
C SER A 53 -2.69 1.09 0.97
N LEU A 54 -2.43 1.91 -0.06
CA LEU A 54 -1.68 3.16 0.06
C LEU A 54 -2.60 4.34 -0.21
N TYR A 55 -2.46 5.39 0.60
CA TYR A 55 -3.28 6.59 0.50
C TYR A 55 -2.38 7.80 0.23
N LYS A 56 -2.77 8.62 -0.72
CA LYS A 56 -2.14 9.91 -1.01
C LYS A 56 -3.23 10.95 -1.13
N ARG A 57 -3.07 12.09 -0.45
CA ARG A 57 -3.96 13.24 -0.63
C ARG A 57 -3.72 13.85 -2.02
N VAL A 58 -4.78 13.96 -2.80
CA VAL A 58 -4.77 14.61 -4.12
C VAL A 58 -5.62 15.86 -4.04
N PHE A 59 -5.03 16.99 -4.41
CA PHE A 59 -5.77 18.24 -4.56
C PHE A 59 -6.25 18.36 -6.02
N PRO A 60 -7.44 18.93 -6.24
CA PRO A 60 -7.89 19.23 -7.58
C PRO A 60 -6.93 20.23 -8.23
N ILE A 61 -6.77 20.09 -9.55
CA ILE A 61 -6.10 21.11 -10.34
C ILE A 61 -6.99 22.36 -10.30
N ALA A 62 -6.38 23.54 -10.24
CA ALA A 62 -7.10 24.80 -10.24
C ALA A 62 -7.80 25.00 -11.60
N ASP A 63 -9.01 24.45 -11.72
CA ASP A 63 -9.91 24.67 -12.83
C ASP A 63 -10.77 25.92 -12.53
N PRO A 64 -10.68 26.98 -13.34
CA PRO A 64 -11.51 28.17 -13.20
C PRO A 64 -13.02 27.88 -13.21
N ALA A 65 -13.46 26.78 -13.82
CA ALA A 65 -14.86 26.35 -13.82
C ALA A 65 -15.32 25.74 -12.49
N VAL A 66 -14.40 25.17 -11.71
CA VAL A 66 -14.69 24.51 -10.42
C VAL A 66 -14.47 25.44 -9.23
N PHE A 67 -13.43 26.28 -9.29
CA PHE A 67 -13.02 27.15 -8.16
C PHE A 67 -13.47 28.61 -8.32
N GLY A 68 -14.12 28.95 -9.44
CA GLY A 68 -14.48 30.31 -9.78
C GLY A 68 -13.26 31.18 -10.12
N PRO A 69 -13.49 32.40 -10.62
CA PRO A 69 -12.39 33.32 -10.90
C PRO A 69 -11.63 33.65 -9.61
N PRO A 70 -10.29 33.81 -9.67
CA PRO A 70 -9.52 34.22 -8.51
C PRO A 70 -10.04 35.58 -8.00
N GLN A 71 -10.50 35.63 -6.75
CA GLN A 71 -10.95 36.89 -6.14
C GLN A 71 -9.73 37.82 -6.02
N LYS A 72 -9.74 38.92 -6.78
CA LYS A 72 -8.77 40.00 -6.62
C LYS A 72 -9.03 40.67 -5.27
N LYS A 73 -8.00 40.73 -4.42
CA LYS A 73 -7.99 41.61 -3.24
C LYS A 73 -7.98 43.07 -3.67
#